data_AF-A0A371GUK0-F1
#
_entry.id   AF-A0A371GUK0-F1
#
_cell.length_a   1.000
_cell.length_b   1.000
_cell.length_c   1.000
_cell.angle_alpha   90.00
_cell.angle_beta   90.00
_cell.angle_gamma   90.00
#
_symmetry.space_group_name_H-M   'P 1'
#
loop_
_entity.id
_entity.type
_entity.pdbx_description
1 polymer ?
#
loop_
_entity_poly.entity_id
_entity_poly.type
_entity_poly.pdbx_seq_one_letter_code
_entity_poly.pdbx_strand_id
1 'polypeptide(L)'
;MPSSSSSALTISNFRLRALRIWSSMDYAIAAFIFLLLFSFTLFSHLDRRSPSPSLSHSDSHSHSHSDLVPLTLLRNADQTRALCLDGSAPGYHFQSGFGSGSSNWLLHIEGGGWCNSISSCYQRKFTHLGSSKYMEKLIPFSGILSSDPAQNPDFFNWNKVKIRYCDGASFAGHPESEVRIDFTFGTLVVDSFLSCISRSEICPLHIWVYVDVGGSGLFFRGQAIWEAIVDELLSIGLSKAKQDALLEGWQLLYTVLPKEATVKCLADAGFFLDEKDISGNSTMRSFYHDVVQLQCLFPSEIVKNIKTPLFLVHPAYDFWQIRNILVPQGSDPHGHWQSCRLNIRNCNANMIDKLDRFRGSLLKTVNEFQQRKEIGMFIDSCFIHCQTEMELTWHSPNSPKINDKTIAESVGDWYFDREAVKRIDCSSYSCNPTCHNMDFHLKIK
;
A
#
# COMPACT_ATOMS: atom_id res chain seq x y z
N MET A 1 33.57 -57.81 6.62
CA MET A 1 33.13 -56.75 5.69
C MET A 1 33.79 -55.47 6.15
N PRO A 2 34.84 -54.99 5.47
CA PRO A 2 35.91 -54.34 6.20
C PRO A 2 35.69 -52.84 6.40
N SER A 3 35.90 -52.47 7.65
CA SER A 3 36.03 -51.14 8.22
C SER A 3 37.50 -50.72 8.34
N SER A 4 37.71 -49.41 8.29
CA SER A 4 38.80 -48.57 8.85
C SER A 4 40.25 -48.75 8.37
N SER A 5 40.81 -47.69 7.77
CA SER A 5 41.81 -46.81 8.44
C SER A 5 42.15 -45.58 7.58
N SER A 6 42.53 -44.50 8.26
CA SER A 6 42.74 -43.13 7.77
C SER A 6 44.18 -42.89 7.31
N SER A 7 44.41 -42.16 6.21
CA SER A 7 45.64 -41.35 6.04
C SER A 7 45.52 -40.25 4.96
N ALA A 8 45.82 -39.01 5.38
CA ALA A 8 46.54 -37.95 4.68
C ALA A 8 46.03 -37.38 3.33
N LEU A 9 45.46 -36.17 3.39
CA LEU A 9 45.40 -35.21 2.29
C LEU A 9 46.82 -34.82 1.85
N THR A 10 47.14 -35.04 0.57
CA THR A 10 48.37 -34.56 -0.07
C THR A 10 48.10 -33.21 -0.75
N ILE A 11 48.93 -32.21 -0.44
CA ILE A 11 48.93 -30.87 -1.04
C ILE A 11 49.48 -30.95 -2.47
N SER A 12 48.74 -30.45 -3.46
CA SER A 12 49.24 -30.24 -4.82
C SER A 12 49.28 -28.74 -5.19
N ASN A 13 50.50 -28.21 -5.22
CA ASN A 13 51.03 -27.02 -5.90
C ASN A 13 50.06 -26.12 -6.70
N PHE A 14 49.85 -24.89 -6.23
CA PHE A 14 49.39 -23.76 -7.05
C PHE A 14 50.59 -23.13 -7.80
N ARG A 15 50.57 -23.19 -9.14
CA ARG A 15 51.46 -22.40 -10.01
C ARG A 15 50.98 -20.95 -10.06
N LEU A 16 51.84 -20.00 -9.65
CA LEU A 16 51.67 -18.57 -9.91
C LEU A 16 51.70 -18.31 -11.42
N ARG A 17 50.63 -17.77 -12.00
CA ARG A 17 50.63 -17.19 -13.37
C ARG A 17 51.12 -15.74 -13.28
N ALA A 18 52.14 -15.43 -14.08
CA ALA A 18 52.76 -14.10 -14.15
C ALA A 18 51.79 -13.03 -14.68
N LEU A 19 51.82 -11.85 -14.07
CA LEU A 19 51.13 -10.64 -14.52
C LEU A 19 51.80 -10.11 -15.81
N ARG A 20 51.00 -9.90 -16.87
CA ARG A 20 51.48 -9.37 -18.15
C ARG A 20 51.47 -7.85 -18.10
N ILE A 21 52.65 -7.23 -18.10
CA ILE A 21 52.83 -5.78 -18.15
C ILE A 21 52.53 -5.30 -19.58
N TRP A 22 51.63 -4.33 -19.72
CA TRP A 22 51.22 -3.77 -21.01
C TRP A 22 52.32 -2.89 -21.61
N SER A 23 52.48 -2.93 -22.93
CA SER A 23 53.43 -2.07 -23.65
C SER A 23 52.84 -0.67 -23.87
N SER A 24 53.68 0.35 -24.12
CA SER A 24 53.16 1.73 -24.35
C SER A 24 52.24 1.83 -25.57
N MET A 25 52.38 0.90 -26.52
CA MET A 25 51.52 0.80 -27.71
C MET A 25 50.09 0.35 -27.35
N ASP A 26 49.93 -0.50 -26.34
CA ASP A 26 48.61 -0.96 -25.87
C ASP A 26 47.83 0.17 -25.17
N TYR A 27 48.52 1.05 -24.44
CA TYR A 27 47.92 2.24 -23.84
C TYR A 27 47.51 3.29 -24.88
N ALA A 28 48.29 3.44 -25.95
CA ALA A 28 47.97 4.36 -27.04
C ALA A 28 46.70 3.93 -27.80
N ILE A 29 46.53 2.62 -28.03
CA ILE A 29 45.33 2.06 -28.68
C ILE A 29 44.09 2.25 -27.80
N ALA A 30 44.19 2.00 -26.50
CA ALA A 30 43.08 2.20 -25.56
C ALA A 30 42.65 3.67 -25.47
N ALA A 31 43.61 4.61 -25.46
CA ALA A 31 43.32 6.05 -25.44
C ALA A 31 42.62 6.51 -26.73
N PHE A 32 43.01 5.98 -27.89
CA PHE A 32 42.40 6.33 -29.17
C PHE A 32 40.95 5.82 -29.26
N ILE A 33 40.67 4.61 -28.78
CA ILE A 33 39.31 4.05 -28.71
C ILE A 33 38.43 4.90 -27.77
N PHE A 34 38.96 5.32 -26.62
CA PHE A 34 38.21 6.16 -25.68
C PHE A 34 37.86 7.53 -26.27
N LEU A 35 38.79 8.16 -27.01
CA LEU A 35 38.57 9.45 -27.68
C LEU A 35 37.54 9.35 -28.83
N LEU A 36 37.52 8.23 -29.57
CA LEU A 36 36.52 7.99 -30.62
C LEU A 36 35.11 7.75 -30.05
N LEU A 37 35.00 7.05 -28.92
CA LEU A 37 33.71 6.84 -28.26
C LEU A 37 33.18 8.13 -27.63
N PHE A 38 34.07 8.97 -27.08
CA PHE A 38 33.69 10.25 -26.49
C PHE A 38 33.31 11.31 -27.53
N SER A 39 33.91 11.30 -28.73
CA SER A 39 33.53 12.20 -29.81
C SER A 39 32.16 11.84 -30.42
N PHE A 40 31.82 10.55 -30.48
CA PHE A 40 30.53 10.08 -31.00
C PHE A 40 29.36 10.45 -30.06
N THR A 41 29.56 10.37 -28.74
CA THR A 41 28.54 10.79 -27.77
C THR A 41 28.35 12.31 -27.75
N LEU A 42 29.43 13.10 -27.91
CA LEU A 42 29.34 14.55 -27.99
C LEU A 42 28.63 15.03 -29.27
N PHE A 43 28.87 14.38 -30.41
CA PHE A 43 28.17 14.68 -31.66
C PHE A 43 26.67 14.38 -31.57
N SER A 44 26.29 13.26 -30.94
CA SER A 44 24.88 12.88 -30.74
C SER A 44 24.12 13.82 -29.78
N HIS A 45 24.82 14.55 -28.91
CA HIS A 45 24.22 15.50 -27.97
C HIS A 45 24.09 16.91 -28.56
N LEU A 46 24.91 17.28 -29.55
CA LEU A 46 24.87 18.59 -30.20
C LEU A 46 23.82 18.69 -31.32
N ASP A 47 23.39 17.58 -31.90
CA ASP A 47 22.42 17.54 -33.01
C ASP A 47 20.94 17.59 -32.57
N ARG A 48 20.66 17.66 -31.26
CA ARG A 48 19.28 17.65 -30.71
C ARG A 48 18.67 19.03 -30.46
N ARG A 49 19.28 20.11 -30.96
CA ARG A 49 18.71 21.47 -30.92
C ARG A 49 18.27 21.90 -32.33
N SER A 50 17.03 21.58 -32.68
CA SER A 50 16.25 22.31 -33.68
C SER A 50 14.79 22.38 -33.22
N PRO A 51 14.13 23.56 -33.27
CA PRO A 51 12.79 23.76 -32.71
C PRO A 51 11.71 23.31 -33.69
N SER A 52 10.71 22.57 -33.20
CA SER A 52 9.48 22.22 -33.95
C SER A 52 8.34 23.20 -33.62
N PRO A 53 7.38 23.43 -34.54
CA PRO A 53 6.52 24.61 -34.55
C PRO A 53 5.32 24.52 -33.60
N SER A 54 4.87 25.69 -33.14
CA SER A 54 3.69 25.91 -32.32
C SER A 54 2.39 25.48 -33.02
N LEU A 55 1.65 24.57 -32.40
CA LEU A 55 0.24 24.33 -32.70
C LEU A 55 -0.61 24.83 -31.53
N SER A 56 -1.43 25.83 -31.82
CA SER A 56 -2.41 26.43 -30.93
C SER A 56 -3.59 25.50 -30.68
N HIS A 57 -3.87 25.17 -29.43
CA HIS A 57 -5.24 24.88 -28.99
C HIS A 57 -5.51 25.57 -27.64
N SER A 58 -6.58 26.34 -27.67
CA SER A 58 -7.19 27.18 -26.63
C SER A 58 -7.81 26.38 -25.47
N ASP A 59 -7.60 26.90 -24.25
CA ASP A 59 -8.47 26.95 -23.05
C ASP A 59 -9.35 25.72 -22.71
N SER A 60 -9.38 25.17 -21.50
CA SER A 60 -9.33 25.80 -20.17
C SER A 60 -9.24 24.71 -19.08
N HIS A 61 -8.37 24.91 -18.11
CA HIS A 61 -8.60 24.75 -16.67
C HIS A 61 -7.27 25.12 -16.00
N SER A 62 -7.16 26.40 -15.63
CA SER A 62 -6.10 26.85 -14.74
C SER A 62 -6.31 26.17 -13.40
N HIS A 63 -5.60 25.07 -13.14
CA HIS A 63 -5.33 24.68 -11.76
C HIS A 63 -4.48 25.80 -11.16
N SER A 64 -5.17 26.71 -10.48
CA SER A 64 -4.56 27.72 -9.64
C SER A 64 -3.58 27.01 -8.70
N HIS A 65 -2.38 27.58 -8.53
CA HIS A 65 -1.41 27.14 -7.53
C HIS A 65 -1.97 27.16 -6.08
N SER A 66 -3.23 27.58 -5.86
CA SER A 66 -3.90 27.66 -4.54
C SER A 66 -4.39 26.34 -3.95
N ASP A 67 -4.48 25.26 -4.72
CA ASP A 67 -5.21 24.06 -4.27
C ASP A 67 -4.30 22.88 -3.85
N LEU A 68 -2.99 23.08 -3.88
CA LEU A 68 -2.02 22.06 -3.46
C LEU A 68 -1.78 22.11 -1.95
N VAL A 69 -1.79 20.94 -1.30
CA VAL A 69 -1.62 20.80 0.14
C VAL A 69 -0.17 20.47 0.46
N PRO A 70 0.53 21.28 1.31
CA PRO A 70 1.93 21.06 1.63
C PRO A 70 2.14 19.85 2.56
N LEU A 71 3.31 19.21 2.42
CA LEU A 71 3.78 18.17 3.34
C LEU A 71 4.28 18.80 4.64
N THR A 72 3.73 18.34 5.75
CA THR A 72 4.22 18.63 7.10
C THR A 72 4.98 17.42 7.61
N LEU A 73 6.26 17.61 7.97
CA LEU A 73 7.07 16.59 8.63
C LEU A 73 6.92 16.69 10.14
N LEU A 74 6.82 15.53 10.80
CA LEU A 74 6.73 15.44 12.24
C LEU A 74 8.04 15.93 12.88
N ARG A 75 8.00 17.02 13.64
CA ARG A 75 9.22 17.66 14.19
C ARG A 75 9.87 16.86 15.31
N ASN A 76 9.07 16.12 16.08
CA ASN A 76 9.52 15.37 17.26
C ASN A 76 9.74 13.87 16.97
N ALA A 77 9.88 13.49 15.70
CA ALA A 77 10.03 12.11 15.24
C ALA A 77 11.14 11.34 15.98
N ASP A 78 12.28 11.97 16.26
CA ASP A 78 13.37 11.33 17.00
C ASP A 78 13.02 11.07 18.47
N GLN A 79 12.25 11.97 19.09
CA GLN A 79 11.84 11.89 20.49
C GLN A 79 10.75 10.83 20.68
N THR A 80 9.77 10.79 19.77
CA THR A 80 8.69 9.78 19.75
C THR A 80 9.15 8.46 19.13
N ARG A 81 10.38 8.41 18.60
CA ARG A 81 10.93 7.30 17.82
C ARG A 81 10.12 6.97 16.56
N ALA A 82 9.17 7.80 16.13
CA ALA A 82 8.37 7.62 14.93
C ALA A 82 9.22 7.88 13.68
N LEU A 83 9.78 6.84 13.05
CA LEU A 83 10.66 6.98 11.88
C LEU A 83 10.19 6.13 10.70
N CYS A 84 10.31 6.66 9.49
CA CYS A 84 10.16 5.90 8.23
C CYS A 84 11.22 4.81 8.11
N LEU A 85 11.07 3.91 7.12
CA LEU A 85 12.02 2.82 6.85
C LEU A 85 13.49 3.27 6.77
N ASP A 86 13.78 4.44 6.20
CA ASP A 86 15.16 4.97 6.10
C ASP A 86 15.64 5.78 7.32
N GLY A 87 14.81 5.93 8.34
CA GLY A 87 15.09 6.76 9.52
C GLY A 87 14.70 8.23 9.36
N SER A 88 14.09 8.65 8.25
CA SER A 88 13.56 10.01 8.11
C SER A 88 12.27 10.22 8.93
N ALA A 89 11.99 11.47 9.29
CA ALA A 89 10.75 11.83 9.96
C ALA A 89 9.54 11.55 9.03
N PRO A 90 8.46 10.92 9.52
CA PRO A 90 7.22 10.75 8.78
C PRO A 90 6.54 12.10 8.57
N GLY A 91 5.50 12.11 7.72
CA GLY A 91 4.74 13.33 7.48
C GLY A 91 3.32 13.08 7.01
N TYR A 92 2.57 14.17 6.95
CA TYR A 92 1.19 14.20 6.48
C TYR A 92 0.91 15.51 5.74
N HIS A 93 -0.14 15.51 4.93
CA HIS A 93 -0.70 16.72 4.32
C HIS A 93 -1.96 17.08 5.07
N PHE A 94 -2.16 18.36 5.38
CA PHE A 94 -3.31 18.83 6.13
C PHE A 94 -3.96 20.03 5.46
N GLN A 95 -5.28 19.95 5.25
CA GLN A 95 -6.13 21.04 4.80
C GLN A 95 -7.22 21.29 5.84
N SER A 96 -7.30 22.53 6.35
CA SER A 96 -8.30 22.91 7.35
C SER A 96 -9.70 22.96 6.75
N GLY A 97 -10.67 22.47 7.51
CA GLY A 97 -12.08 22.55 7.17
C GLY A 97 -12.65 23.96 7.35
N PHE A 98 -13.86 24.17 6.85
CA PHE A 98 -14.53 25.47 6.89
C PHE A 98 -16.04 25.32 7.11
N GLY A 99 -16.69 26.41 7.54
CA GLY A 99 -18.14 26.44 7.79
C GLY A 99 -18.57 25.38 8.81
N SER A 100 -19.61 24.61 8.51
CA SER A 100 -20.11 23.54 9.38
C SER A 100 -19.15 22.35 9.50
N GLY A 101 -18.24 22.15 8.56
CA GLY A 101 -17.28 21.03 8.55
C GLY A 101 -16.00 21.32 9.35
N SER A 102 -15.80 22.53 9.87
CA SER A 102 -14.55 22.90 10.57
C SER A 102 -14.32 22.12 11.87
N SER A 103 -15.32 21.43 12.41
CA SER A 103 -15.21 20.54 13.58
C SER A 103 -15.14 19.06 13.22
N ASN A 104 -15.24 18.70 11.95
CA ASN A 104 -15.26 17.30 11.48
C ASN A 104 -13.92 16.96 10.85
N TRP A 105 -13.52 15.69 10.93
CA TRP A 105 -12.19 15.26 10.52
C TRP A 105 -12.24 14.02 9.63
N LEU A 106 -11.46 14.06 8.55
CA LEU A 106 -11.21 12.93 7.69
C LEU A 106 -9.71 12.63 7.72
N LEU A 107 -9.37 11.46 8.23
CA LEU A 107 -8.00 10.98 8.36
C LEU A 107 -7.81 9.85 7.34
N HIS A 108 -7.10 10.16 6.26
CA HIS A 108 -6.78 9.22 5.19
C HIS A 108 -5.37 8.65 5.36
N ILE A 109 -5.25 7.33 5.28
CA ILE A 109 -3.97 6.62 5.37
C ILE A 109 -3.57 6.18 3.97
N GLU A 110 -2.43 6.68 3.50
CA GLU A 110 -1.91 6.31 2.18
C GLU A 110 -1.64 4.79 2.08
N GLY A 111 -2.08 4.20 0.96
CA GLY A 111 -1.75 2.82 0.61
C GLY A 111 -0.34 2.67 0.03
N GLY A 112 -0.05 1.52 -0.58
CA GLY A 112 1.23 1.30 -1.28
C GLY A 112 1.83 -0.10 -1.14
N GLY A 113 1.08 -1.06 -0.58
CA GLY A 113 1.53 -2.45 -0.40
C GLY A 113 2.62 -2.61 0.67
N TRP A 114 3.31 -3.75 0.64
CA TRP A 114 4.33 -4.09 1.65
C TRP A 114 5.68 -4.39 1.01
N CYS A 115 6.69 -4.45 1.85
CA CYS A 115 7.91 -5.17 1.57
C CYS A 115 7.96 -6.42 2.47
N ASN A 116 8.27 -7.58 1.90
CA ASN A 116 8.18 -8.89 2.58
C ASN A 116 9.53 -9.60 2.66
N SER A 117 10.62 -8.86 2.44
CA SER A 117 11.99 -9.35 2.60
C SER A 117 12.93 -8.18 2.90
N ILE A 118 14.04 -8.44 3.58
CA ILE A 118 15.06 -7.42 3.88
C ILE A 118 15.51 -6.72 2.58
N SER A 119 15.73 -7.48 1.51
CA SER A 119 16.12 -6.92 0.21
C SER A 119 15.05 -5.97 -0.34
N SER A 120 13.78 -6.40 -0.36
CA SER A 120 12.68 -5.55 -0.84
C SER A 120 12.48 -4.30 0.02
N CYS A 121 12.60 -4.40 1.35
CA CYS A 121 12.48 -3.26 2.25
C CYS A 121 13.65 -2.30 2.13
N TYR A 122 14.86 -2.85 1.95
CA TYR A 122 16.06 -2.05 1.68
C TYR A 122 15.93 -1.24 0.40
N GLN A 123 15.39 -1.82 -0.68
CA GLN A 123 15.13 -1.06 -1.91
C GLN A 123 14.04 -0.01 -1.70
N ARG A 124 12.97 -0.36 -0.97
CA ARG A 124 11.83 0.53 -0.72
C ARG A 124 12.20 1.81 0.02
N LYS A 125 13.22 1.78 0.89
CA LYS A 125 13.70 2.97 1.63
C LYS A 125 14.19 4.10 0.72
N PHE A 126 14.51 3.81 -0.54
CA PHE A 126 14.90 4.80 -1.55
C PHE A 126 13.70 5.31 -2.39
N THR A 127 12.48 5.16 -1.89
CA THR A 127 11.23 5.60 -2.54
C THR A 127 10.38 6.42 -1.57
N HIS A 128 9.33 7.09 -2.07
CA HIS A 128 8.39 7.84 -1.22
C HIS A 128 7.68 6.94 -0.19
N LEU A 129 7.56 5.64 -0.47
CA LEU A 129 6.94 4.64 0.41
C LEU A 129 7.87 4.07 1.49
N GLY A 130 9.08 4.62 1.62
CA GLY A 130 10.05 4.24 2.66
C GLY A 130 10.86 5.41 3.21
N SER A 131 10.69 6.62 2.68
CA SER A 131 11.41 7.81 3.14
C SER A 131 10.70 9.09 2.74
N SER A 132 10.56 10.00 3.70
CA SER A 132 9.96 11.32 3.47
C SER A 132 10.81 12.25 2.61
N LYS A 133 12.08 11.89 2.37
CA LYS A 133 12.97 12.60 1.44
C LYS A 133 12.43 12.57 0.01
N TYR A 134 11.77 11.49 -0.38
CA TYR A 134 11.23 11.30 -1.72
C TYR A 134 9.72 11.58 -1.82
N MET A 135 9.05 11.94 -0.72
CA MET A 135 7.64 12.34 -0.75
C MET A 135 7.46 13.68 -1.46
N GLU A 136 6.41 13.76 -2.27
CA GLU A 136 5.91 14.98 -2.89
C GLU A 136 5.66 16.04 -1.82
N LYS A 137 6.20 17.25 -2.05
CA LYS A 137 6.09 18.35 -1.09
C LYS A 137 4.73 19.06 -1.15
N LEU A 138 4.05 18.93 -2.27
CA LEU A 138 2.75 19.53 -2.57
C LEU A 138 1.95 18.50 -3.35
N ILE A 139 0.73 18.19 -2.91
CA ILE A 139 -0.18 17.27 -3.62
C ILE A 139 -1.57 17.88 -3.76
N PRO A 140 -2.29 17.60 -4.85
CA PRO A 140 -3.71 17.89 -4.91
C PRO A 140 -4.48 16.91 -4.02
N PHE A 141 -5.53 17.39 -3.37
CA PHE A 141 -6.53 16.53 -2.76
C PHE A 141 -7.64 16.26 -3.78
N SER A 142 -7.96 14.99 -4.02
CA SER A 142 -8.98 14.54 -4.99
C SER A 142 -9.89 13.48 -4.35
N GLY A 143 -10.97 13.12 -5.06
CA GLY A 143 -11.95 12.15 -4.57
C GLY A 143 -12.50 12.55 -3.20
N ILE A 144 -12.45 11.64 -2.25
CA ILE A 144 -12.93 11.86 -0.87
C ILE A 144 -12.17 12.96 -0.11
N LEU A 145 -10.96 13.33 -0.55
CA LEU A 145 -10.21 14.46 0.00
C LEU A 145 -10.51 15.79 -0.73
N SER A 146 -11.20 15.76 -1.87
CA SER A 146 -11.47 16.97 -2.65
C SER A 146 -12.30 18.00 -1.86
N SER A 147 -11.95 19.28 -1.97
CA SER A 147 -12.72 20.40 -1.40
C SER A 147 -13.78 20.94 -2.38
N ASP A 148 -13.87 20.36 -3.57
CA ASP A 148 -14.95 20.62 -4.51
C ASP A 148 -16.20 19.79 -4.12
N PRO A 149 -17.33 20.43 -3.75
CA PRO A 149 -18.57 19.72 -3.45
C PRO A 149 -19.12 18.92 -4.64
N ALA A 150 -18.75 19.23 -5.89
CA ALA A 150 -19.12 18.42 -7.05
C ALA A 150 -18.36 17.09 -7.11
N GLN A 151 -17.21 16.98 -6.46
CA GLN A 151 -16.44 15.74 -6.34
C GLN A 151 -16.59 15.07 -4.96
N ASN A 152 -16.94 15.84 -3.93
CA ASN A 152 -17.01 15.36 -2.55
C ASN A 152 -18.20 15.97 -1.80
N PRO A 153 -19.43 15.60 -2.16
CA PRO A 153 -20.63 16.34 -1.75
C PRO A 153 -20.82 16.46 -0.23
N ASP A 154 -20.38 15.44 0.50
CA ASP A 154 -20.68 15.28 1.91
C ASP A 154 -19.50 15.64 2.84
N PHE A 155 -18.26 15.53 2.35
CA PHE A 155 -17.05 15.74 3.17
C PHE A 155 -16.16 16.91 2.67
N PHE A 156 -16.59 17.68 1.66
CA PHE A 156 -15.77 18.71 1.02
C PHE A 156 -15.25 19.79 1.98
N ASN A 157 -16.01 20.14 3.02
CA ASN A 157 -15.67 21.22 3.94
C ASN A 157 -15.06 20.75 5.28
N TRP A 158 -14.69 19.47 5.38
CA TRP A 158 -14.09 18.89 6.60
C TRP A 158 -12.61 19.22 6.73
N ASN A 159 -12.05 19.07 7.93
CA ASN A 159 -10.61 18.98 8.10
C ASN A 159 -10.12 17.68 7.48
N LYS A 160 -9.10 17.75 6.63
CA LYS A 160 -8.63 16.60 5.86
C LYS A 160 -7.15 16.40 6.05
N VAL A 161 -6.79 15.18 6.40
CA VAL A 161 -5.41 14.78 6.61
C VAL A 161 -5.11 13.58 5.73
N LYS A 162 -4.04 13.66 4.93
CA LYS A 162 -3.46 12.49 4.27
C LYS A 162 -2.14 12.13 4.96
N ILE A 163 -2.15 11.05 5.73
CA ILE A 163 -0.99 10.51 6.41
C ILE A 163 -0.18 9.71 5.39
N ARG A 164 1.10 10.07 5.22
CA ARG A 164 1.97 9.46 4.21
C ARG A 164 2.55 8.15 4.73
N TYR A 165 2.49 7.11 3.90
CA TYR A 165 2.91 5.76 4.27
C TYR A 165 4.39 5.55 3.98
N CYS A 166 5.17 5.16 5.00
CA CYS A 166 6.61 5.00 4.84
C CYS A 166 7.25 3.91 5.71
N ASP A 167 6.48 3.06 6.39
CA ASP A 167 7.01 1.97 7.23
C ASP A 167 7.07 0.62 6.52
N GLY A 168 6.38 0.44 5.38
CA GLY A 168 6.40 -0.81 4.61
C GLY A 168 5.72 -2.01 5.27
N ALA A 169 5.14 -1.82 6.46
CA ALA A 169 4.49 -2.85 7.26
C ALA A 169 3.06 -2.44 7.68
N SER A 170 2.39 -1.58 6.90
CA SER A 170 1.01 -1.14 7.16
C SER A 170 0.76 -0.58 8.57
N PHE A 171 1.58 0.36 9.00
CA PHE A 171 1.40 1.02 10.29
C PHE A 171 1.38 0.07 11.50
N ALA A 172 1.93 -1.15 11.36
CA ALA A 172 1.80 -2.22 12.35
C ALA A 172 2.99 -2.29 13.34
N GLY A 173 4.17 -1.80 12.97
CA GLY A 173 5.39 -1.99 13.78
C GLY A 173 5.58 -0.94 14.89
N HIS A 174 6.07 -1.34 16.06
CA HIS A 174 6.40 -0.44 17.17
C HIS A 174 7.85 -0.64 17.63
N PRO A 175 8.57 0.41 18.08
CA PRO A 175 9.95 0.29 18.55
C PRO A 175 10.18 -0.69 19.70
N GLU A 176 9.15 -0.97 20.51
CA GLU A 176 9.24 -1.90 21.65
C GLU A 176 9.15 -3.37 21.22
N SER A 177 8.65 -3.64 20.01
CA SER A 177 8.61 -4.97 19.43
C SER A 177 9.78 -5.26 18.48
N GLU A 178 10.79 -4.36 18.43
CA GLU A 178 12.04 -4.56 17.70
C GLU A 178 12.92 -5.59 18.43
N VAL A 179 13.05 -6.81 17.90
CA VAL A 179 14.04 -7.78 18.41
C VAL A 179 15.41 -7.43 17.86
N ARG A 180 16.34 -7.02 18.71
CA ARG A 180 17.73 -6.82 18.31
C ARG A 180 18.43 -8.17 18.17
N ILE A 181 18.72 -8.61 16.95
CA ILE A 181 19.51 -9.83 16.72
C ILE A 181 20.99 -9.47 16.82
N ASP A 182 21.57 -9.63 18.00
CA ASP A 182 23.01 -9.51 18.19
C ASP A 182 23.70 -10.83 17.82
N PHE A 183 24.54 -10.81 16.78
CA PHE A 183 25.26 -11.99 16.28
C PHE A 183 26.44 -12.41 17.16
N THR A 184 26.52 -11.95 18.42
CA THR A 184 27.68 -12.19 19.27
C THR A 184 27.71 -13.56 19.95
N PHE A 185 26.58 -14.27 20.13
CA PHE A 185 26.59 -15.65 20.62
C PHE A 185 25.42 -16.42 20.00
N GLY A 186 25.72 -17.54 19.33
CA GLY A 186 24.76 -18.34 18.55
C GLY A 186 23.68 -19.03 19.38
N THR A 187 22.77 -18.28 19.98
CA THR A 187 21.59 -18.80 20.66
C THR A 187 20.42 -17.84 20.48
N LEU A 188 19.45 -18.26 19.67
CA LEU A 188 18.14 -17.62 19.56
C LEU A 188 17.44 -17.69 20.93
N VAL A 189 17.34 -16.56 21.63
CA VAL A 189 16.48 -16.44 22.81
C VAL A 189 15.04 -16.24 22.31
N VAL A 190 14.25 -17.32 22.27
CA VAL A 190 12.80 -17.28 22.01
C VAL A 190 12.07 -17.50 23.32
N ASP A 191 12.06 -16.50 24.20
CA ASP A 191 11.50 -16.63 25.56
C ASP A 191 10.19 -15.85 25.77
N SER A 192 9.33 -15.69 24.76
CA SER A 192 8.03 -15.03 24.96
C SER A 192 6.83 -15.66 24.25
N PHE A 193 6.94 -16.92 23.82
CA PHE A 193 5.85 -17.60 23.12
C PHE A 193 4.78 -18.22 24.03
N LEU A 194 5.03 -18.38 25.34
CA LEU A 194 4.18 -19.21 26.21
C LEU A 194 3.22 -18.47 27.17
N SER A 195 3.26 -17.14 27.31
CA SER A 195 2.34 -16.48 28.27
C SER A 195 0.97 -16.10 27.68
N CYS A 196 0.83 -15.96 26.37
CA CYS A 196 -0.40 -15.42 25.76
C CYS A 196 -1.54 -16.46 25.61
N ILE A 197 -1.24 -17.77 25.55
CA ILE A 197 -2.24 -18.81 25.31
C ILE A 197 -3.10 -19.12 26.55
N SER A 198 -2.72 -18.66 27.76
CA SER A 198 -3.40 -19.09 28.99
C SER A 198 -4.56 -18.21 29.49
N ARG A 199 -4.80 -17.01 28.93
CA ARG A 199 -5.68 -16.02 29.60
C ARG A 199 -6.95 -15.56 28.89
N SER A 200 -7.26 -15.97 27.67
CA SER A 200 -8.53 -15.60 27.00
C SER A 200 -8.87 -14.10 27.02
N GLU A 201 -7.86 -13.25 27.22
CA GLU A 201 -7.90 -11.81 27.04
C GLU A 201 -7.13 -11.54 25.75
N ILE A 202 -7.69 -10.71 24.88
CA ILE A 202 -7.15 -10.33 23.57
C ILE A 202 -5.67 -9.96 23.77
N CYS A 203 -4.76 -10.78 23.22
CA CYS A 203 -3.33 -10.54 23.31
C CYS A 203 -3.05 -9.10 22.88
N PRO A 204 -2.45 -8.25 23.73
CA PRO A 204 -1.86 -7.01 23.23
C PRO A 204 -0.87 -7.44 22.15
N LEU A 205 -1.16 -7.06 20.91
CA LEU A 205 -0.40 -7.43 19.73
C LEU A 205 1.02 -6.89 19.87
N HIS A 206 1.95 -7.68 20.40
CA HIS A 206 3.37 -7.48 20.12
C HIS A 206 3.61 -7.94 18.69
N ILE A 207 3.47 -7.01 17.75
CA ILE A 207 3.80 -7.21 16.34
C ILE A 207 5.32 -7.24 16.25
N TRP A 208 5.90 -8.43 16.27
CA TRP A 208 7.33 -8.62 16.02
C TRP A 208 7.60 -8.35 14.55
N VAL A 209 7.90 -7.10 14.19
CA VAL A 209 8.47 -6.78 12.89
C VAL A 209 9.97 -7.03 13.00
N TYR A 210 10.51 -7.78 12.05
CA TYR A 210 11.93 -8.11 11.98
C TYR A 210 12.74 -6.80 11.95
N VAL A 211 13.52 -6.51 12.99
CA VAL A 211 14.35 -5.30 13.06
C VAL A 211 15.82 -5.63 13.32
N ASP A 212 16.66 -4.91 12.58
CA ASP A 212 18.12 -4.89 12.57
C ASP A 212 18.79 -6.24 12.34
N VAL A 213 18.82 -6.66 11.08
CA VAL A 213 19.90 -7.53 10.61
C VAL A 213 21.11 -6.62 10.40
N GLY A 214 22.02 -6.64 11.39
CA GLY A 214 23.33 -6.02 11.43
C GLY A 214 23.65 -4.99 10.35
N GLY A 215 23.31 -3.72 10.60
CA GLY A 215 23.80 -2.59 9.80
C GLY A 215 23.01 -2.29 8.51
N SER A 216 21.82 -2.87 8.34
CA SER A 216 20.94 -2.58 7.19
C SER A 216 20.27 -1.20 7.26
N GLY A 217 20.10 -0.64 8.46
CA GLY A 217 19.54 0.71 8.70
C GLY A 217 18.08 0.82 8.26
N LEU A 218 17.24 -0.12 8.70
CA LEU A 218 15.80 -0.16 8.44
C LEU A 218 14.99 0.00 9.73
N PHE A 219 13.91 0.79 9.69
CA PHE A 219 13.04 1.08 10.84
C PHE A 219 11.56 0.77 10.52
N PHE A 220 10.99 -0.21 11.21
CA PHE A 220 9.60 -0.61 11.02
C PHE A 220 8.72 -0.06 12.15
N ARG A 221 8.38 1.22 12.06
CA ARG A 221 7.80 1.99 13.17
C ARG A 221 6.42 2.54 12.88
N GLY A 222 5.69 1.83 12.04
CA GLY A 222 4.36 2.20 11.57
C GLY A 222 3.38 2.62 12.68
N GLN A 223 3.27 1.84 13.75
CA GLN A 223 2.39 2.16 14.88
C GLN A 223 2.82 3.44 15.59
N ALA A 224 4.14 3.59 15.84
CA ALA A 224 4.67 4.81 16.45
C ALA A 224 4.48 6.05 15.55
N ILE A 225 4.58 5.89 14.22
CA ILE A 225 4.26 6.96 13.26
C ILE A 225 2.80 7.38 13.41
N TRP A 226 1.88 6.42 13.44
CA TRP A 226 0.46 6.70 13.61
C TRP A 226 0.19 7.47 14.92
N GLU A 227 0.67 6.93 16.04
CA GLU A 227 0.47 7.54 17.37
C GLU A 227 1.00 8.96 17.42
N ALA A 228 2.23 9.19 16.96
CA ALA A 228 2.84 10.51 17.01
C ALA A 228 2.16 11.53 16.08
N ILE A 229 1.65 11.11 14.92
CA ILE A 229 0.87 11.99 14.03
C ILE A 229 -0.49 12.31 14.66
N VAL A 230 -1.20 11.31 15.20
CA VAL A 230 -2.48 11.54 15.86
C VAL A 230 -2.32 12.51 17.05
N ASP A 231 -1.28 12.35 17.86
CA ASP A 231 -0.97 13.28 18.96
C ASP A 231 -0.77 14.73 18.48
N GLU A 232 -0.06 14.93 17.37
CA GLU A 232 0.09 16.26 16.78
C GLU A 232 -1.25 16.81 16.28
N LEU A 233 -2.06 16.00 15.61
CA LEU A 233 -3.40 16.40 15.14
C LEU A 233 -4.35 16.73 16.29
N LEU A 234 -4.26 16.01 17.42
CA LEU A 234 -4.99 16.31 18.65
C LEU A 234 -4.64 17.71 19.17
N SER A 235 -3.37 18.10 19.08
CA SER A 235 -2.91 19.44 19.48
C SER A 235 -3.38 20.54 18.52
N ILE A 236 -3.55 20.23 17.23
CA ILE A 236 -3.99 21.19 16.20
C ILE A 236 -5.51 21.44 16.27
N GLY A 237 -6.30 20.42 16.61
CA GLY A 237 -7.74 20.59 16.77
C GLY A 237 -8.59 19.32 16.75
N LEU A 238 -8.00 18.15 16.46
CA LEU A 238 -8.74 16.87 16.46
C LEU A 238 -9.35 16.57 17.84
N SER A 239 -8.74 17.04 18.93
CA SER A 239 -9.28 16.93 20.30
C SER A 239 -10.60 17.68 20.50
N LYS A 240 -10.88 18.69 19.67
CA LYS A 240 -12.12 19.49 19.71
C LYS A 240 -13.15 18.99 18.71
N ALA A 241 -12.86 17.90 18.01
CA ALA A 241 -13.75 17.36 16.99
C ALA A 241 -15.11 17.04 17.63
N LYS A 242 -16.15 17.71 17.15
CA LYS A 242 -17.51 17.40 17.55
C LYS A 242 -17.97 16.25 16.68
N GLN A 243 -17.90 15.07 17.27
CA GLN A 243 -18.67 13.90 16.90
C GLN A 243 -18.24 13.07 15.70
N ASP A 244 -17.43 13.51 14.74
CA ASP A 244 -17.31 12.73 13.49
C ASP A 244 -15.88 12.67 12.92
N ALA A 245 -15.24 11.50 13.07
CA ALA A 245 -13.98 11.15 12.40
C ALA A 245 -14.21 10.00 11.41
N LEU A 246 -13.87 10.21 10.14
CA LEU A 246 -13.79 9.15 9.13
C LEU A 246 -12.33 8.71 9.00
N LEU A 247 -12.05 7.47 9.39
CA LEU A 247 -10.75 6.84 9.18
C LEU A 247 -10.77 6.05 7.89
N GLU A 248 -9.91 6.39 6.95
CA GLU A 248 -9.75 5.61 5.73
C GLU A 248 -8.44 4.84 5.72
N GLY A 249 -8.56 3.52 5.55
CA GLY A 249 -7.44 2.59 5.51
C GLY A 249 -7.72 1.33 6.33
N TRP A 250 -7.42 0.16 5.76
CA TRP A 250 -7.69 -1.12 6.42
C TRP A 250 -6.67 -1.44 7.52
N GLN A 251 -5.56 -0.72 7.54
CA GLN A 251 -4.40 -0.97 8.40
C GLN A 251 -4.68 -0.79 9.90
N LEU A 252 -5.78 -0.12 10.29
CA LEU A 252 -5.94 0.41 11.64
C LEU A 252 -7.26 0.04 12.34
N LEU A 253 -7.73 -1.20 12.19
CA LEU A 253 -8.81 -1.71 13.06
C LEU A 253 -8.48 -1.68 14.58
N TYR A 254 -7.25 -1.28 14.96
CA TYR A 254 -6.75 -1.30 16.33
C TYR A 254 -6.45 0.07 16.96
N THR A 255 -6.66 1.19 16.26
CA THR A 255 -6.16 2.47 16.79
C THR A 255 -7.13 3.21 17.69
N VAL A 256 -6.61 3.60 18.85
CA VAL A 256 -7.27 4.44 19.86
C VAL A 256 -7.47 5.84 19.28
N LEU A 257 -8.71 6.19 18.96
CA LEU A 257 -9.15 7.57 18.80
C LEU A 257 -9.73 8.09 20.13
N PRO A 258 -9.89 9.42 20.30
CA PRO A 258 -10.42 9.99 21.52
C PRO A 258 -11.74 9.33 21.94
N LYS A 259 -11.88 8.98 23.22
CA LYS A 259 -13.06 8.29 23.78
C LYS A 259 -14.40 9.03 23.59
N GLU A 260 -14.36 10.29 23.18
CA GLU A 260 -15.48 11.21 23.10
C GLU A 260 -15.97 11.46 21.65
N ALA A 261 -15.26 10.99 20.62
CA ALA A 261 -15.63 11.14 19.23
C ALA A 261 -16.40 9.91 18.69
N THR A 262 -17.43 10.12 17.85
CA THR A 262 -17.98 9.02 17.04
C THR A 262 -17.00 8.78 15.89
N VAL A 263 -16.52 7.56 15.81
CA VAL A 263 -15.58 7.14 14.77
C VAL A 263 -16.30 6.17 13.86
N LYS A 264 -16.22 6.41 12.55
CA LYS A 264 -16.61 5.44 11.54
C LYS A 264 -15.40 5.16 10.65
N CYS A 265 -15.18 3.90 10.31
CA CYS A 265 -14.06 3.49 9.47
C CYS A 265 -14.53 3.21 8.05
N LEU A 266 -13.70 3.55 7.06
CA LEU A 266 -13.86 3.24 5.64
C LEU A 266 -12.64 2.41 5.22
N ALA A 267 -12.87 1.18 4.78
CA ALA A 267 -11.81 0.35 4.23
C ALA A 267 -11.99 0.28 2.71
N ASP A 268 -11.07 0.91 1.99
CA ASP A 268 -11.00 0.85 0.53
C ASP A 268 -9.98 -0.22 0.08
N ALA A 269 -10.46 -1.19 -0.70
CA ALA A 269 -9.67 -2.28 -1.29
C ALA A 269 -8.76 -3.05 -0.30
N GLY A 270 -9.13 -3.06 0.98
CA GLY A 270 -8.33 -3.62 2.06
C GLY A 270 -8.75 -5.00 2.54
N PHE A 271 -9.66 -5.68 1.83
CA PHE A 271 -10.22 -6.96 2.27
C PHE A 271 -9.53 -8.14 1.58
N PHE A 272 -8.38 -8.57 2.12
CA PHE A 272 -7.57 -9.65 1.60
C PHE A 272 -8.09 -11.06 1.90
N LEU A 273 -8.33 -11.85 0.84
CA LEU A 273 -8.78 -13.24 0.96
C LEU A 273 -7.61 -14.19 1.24
N ASP A 274 -7.82 -15.12 2.17
CA ASP A 274 -6.94 -16.28 2.41
C ASP A 274 -7.38 -17.49 1.56
N GLU A 275 -7.28 -17.33 0.25
CA GLU A 275 -7.63 -18.38 -0.71
C GLU A 275 -6.38 -18.99 -1.37
N LYS A 276 -6.56 -20.19 -1.92
CA LYS A 276 -5.51 -20.83 -2.71
C LYS A 276 -5.33 -20.14 -4.05
N ASP A 277 -4.08 -20.00 -4.48
CA ASP A 277 -3.77 -19.52 -5.82
C ASP A 277 -4.08 -20.57 -6.90
N ILE A 278 -3.88 -20.22 -8.17
CA ILE A 278 -4.16 -21.15 -9.29
C ILE A 278 -3.31 -22.42 -9.32
N SER A 279 -2.26 -22.50 -8.50
CA SER A 279 -1.38 -23.67 -8.31
C SER A 279 -1.68 -24.43 -7.00
N GLY A 280 -2.65 -23.98 -6.20
CA GLY A 280 -3.03 -24.60 -4.93
C GLY A 280 -2.23 -24.14 -3.71
N ASN A 281 -1.38 -23.12 -3.85
CA ASN A 281 -0.55 -22.60 -2.76
C ASN A 281 -1.29 -21.55 -1.92
N SER A 282 -0.96 -21.46 -0.63
CA SER A 282 -1.50 -20.42 0.28
C SER A 282 -0.68 -19.14 0.19
N THR A 283 -0.66 -18.51 -0.98
CA THR A 283 0.21 -17.36 -1.29
C THR A 283 -0.01 -16.19 -0.33
N MET A 284 -1.26 -15.82 -0.03
CA MET A 284 -1.50 -14.71 0.89
C MET A 284 -1.04 -15.03 2.32
N ARG A 285 -1.25 -16.26 2.80
CA ARG A 285 -0.77 -16.67 4.13
C ARG A 285 0.76 -16.65 4.23
N SER A 286 1.45 -17.13 3.19
CA SER A 286 2.91 -17.03 3.11
C SER A 286 3.37 -15.56 3.08
N PHE A 287 2.68 -14.72 2.32
CA PHE A 287 2.98 -13.29 2.26
C PHE A 287 2.78 -12.58 3.60
N TYR A 288 1.64 -12.82 4.28
CA TYR A 288 1.41 -12.28 5.62
C TYR A 288 2.47 -12.77 6.59
N HIS A 289 2.82 -14.06 6.58
CA HIS A 289 3.87 -14.59 7.44
C HIS A 289 5.21 -13.86 7.28
N ASP A 290 5.55 -13.46 6.06
CA ASP A 290 6.80 -12.74 5.75
C ASP A 290 6.76 -11.24 6.15
N VAL A 291 5.57 -10.62 6.15
CA VAL A 291 5.37 -9.20 6.51
C VAL A 291 5.11 -9.03 8.01
N VAL A 292 4.31 -9.91 8.59
CA VAL A 292 3.90 -9.94 10.00
C VAL A 292 3.85 -11.39 10.48
N GLN A 293 4.67 -11.79 11.46
CA GLN A 293 4.67 -13.17 11.98
C GLN A 293 3.37 -13.60 12.69
N LEU A 294 2.31 -12.78 12.69
CA LEU A 294 1.04 -13.07 13.34
C LEU A 294 0.01 -13.61 12.34
N GLN A 295 -0.49 -14.81 12.62
CA GLN A 295 -1.60 -15.47 11.91
C GLN A 295 -2.96 -14.77 12.08
N CYS A 296 -3.02 -13.58 12.68
CA CYS A 296 -4.27 -12.95 13.16
C CYS A 296 -4.70 -11.68 12.41
N LEU A 297 -4.10 -11.34 11.26
CA LEU A 297 -4.36 -10.08 10.54
C LEU A 297 -5.19 -10.24 9.24
N PHE A 298 -5.86 -11.38 9.05
CA PHE A 298 -6.79 -11.50 7.94
C PHE A 298 -8.03 -10.64 8.20
N PRO A 299 -8.42 -9.73 7.28
CA PRO A 299 -9.57 -8.84 7.46
C PRO A 299 -10.86 -9.58 7.85
N SER A 300 -11.05 -10.80 7.37
CA SER A 300 -12.18 -11.67 7.75
C SER A 300 -12.27 -11.95 9.24
N GLU A 301 -11.13 -12.08 9.94
CA GLU A 301 -11.09 -12.35 11.38
C GLU A 301 -11.21 -11.05 12.19
N ILE A 302 -10.70 -9.94 11.66
CA ILE A 302 -10.77 -8.66 12.37
C ILE A 302 -12.20 -8.09 12.34
N VAL A 303 -12.88 -8.17 11.19
CA VAL A 303 -14.26 -7.66 11.06
C VAL A 303 -15.25 -8.38 11.98
N LYS A 304 -15.00 -9.65 12.32
CA LYS A 304 -15.82 -10.39 13.30
C LYS A 304 -15.80 -9.73 14.69
N ASN A 305 -14.71 -9.07 15.05
CA ASN A 305 -14.47 -8.53 16.39
C ASN A 305 -14.52 -6.99 16.45
N ILE A 306 -14.64 -6.30 15.30
CA ILE A 306 -14.70 -4.84 15.28
C ILE A 306 -15.99 -4.32 15.91
N LYS A 307 -15.87 -3.37 16.84
CA LYS A 307 -17.00 -2.66 17.45
C LYS A 307 -17.31 -1.34 16.73
N THR A 308 -16.28 -0.68 16.20
CA THR A 308 -16.42 0.55 15.42
C THR A 308 -17.18 0.27 14.12
N PRO A 309 -18.17 1.10 13.74
CA PRO A 309 -18.83 1.01 12.44
C PRO A 309 -17.81 1.03 11.30
N LEU A 310 -18.00 0.16 10.30
CA LEU A 310 -17.07 -0.04 9.20
C LEU A 310 -17.80 -0.07 7.86
N PHE A 311 -17.37 0.72 6.89
CA PHE A 311 -17.83 0.64 5.51
C PHE A 311 -16.75 0.02 4.64
N LEU A 312 -17.10 -0.99 3.85
CA LEU A 312 -16.21 -1.63 2.89
C LEU A 312 -16.45 -1.08 1.49
N VAL A 313 -15.46 -0.43 0.90
CA VAL A 313 -15.41 -0.16 -0.54
C VAL A 313 -14.46 -1.20 -1.12
N HIS A 314 -14.95 -2.08 -1.98
CA HIS A 314 -14.10 -3.15 -2.50
C HIS A 314 -14.51 -3.61 -3.89
N PRO A 315 -13.61 -3.60 -4.88
CA PRO A 315 -13.89 -4.22 -6.16
C PRO A 315 -13.91 -5.74 -6.01
N ALA A 316 -14.94 -6.40 -6.55
CA ALA A 316 -15.06 -7.85 -6.53
C ALA A 316 -13.97 -8.54 -7.37
N TYR A 317 -13.41 -7.82 -8.35
CA TYR A 317 -12.30 -8.25 -9.18
C TYR A 317 -11.07 -7.37 -8.94
N ASP A 318 -10.66 -7.26 -7.67
CA ASP A 318 -9.49 -6.46 -7.29
C ASP A 318 -8.23 -6.89 -8.06
N PHE A 319 -7.70 -6.01 -8.91
CA PHE A 319 -6.59 -6.41 -9.79
C PHE A 319 -5.33 -6.73 -8.99
N TRP A 320 -5.12 -6.06 -7.85
CA TRP A 320 -3.94 -6.28 -7.03
C TRP A 320 -4.00 -7.67 -6.39
N GLN A 321 -5.14 -8.07 -5.84
CA GLN A 321 -5.35 -9.42 -5.31
C GLN A 321 -5.21 -10.47 -6.41
N ILE A 322 -5.82 -10.25 -7.58
CA ILE A 322 -5.72 -11.17 -8.70
C ILE A 322 -4.25 -11.35 -9.11
N ARG A 323 -3.49 -10.24 -9.20
CA ARG A 323 -2.11 -10.25 -9.66
C ARG A 323 -1.12 -10.78 -8.62
N ASN A 324 -1.35 -10.57 -7.33
CA ASN A 324 -0.37 -10.86 -6.28
C ASN A 324 -0.76 -12.04 -5.38
N ILE A 325 -2.04 -12.42 -5.34
CA ILE A 325 -2.56 -13.49 -4.48
C ILE A 325 -3.05 -14.67 -5.31
N LEU A 326 -4.04 -14.46 -6.18
CA LEU A 326 -4.68 -15.54 -6.92
C LEU A 326 -3.79 -16.08 -8.05
N VAL A 327 -3.09 -15.17 -8.74
CA VAL A 327 -2.23 -15.48 -9.88
C VAL A 327 -0.88 -14.76 -9.74
N PRO A 328 -0.09 -15.03 -8.69
CA PRO A 328 1.25 -14.48 -8.57
C PRO A 328 2.14 -15.00 -9.72
N GLN A 329 3.25 -14.31 -9.99
CA GLN A 329 4.17 -14.70 -11.08
C GLN A 329 4.69 -16.14 -10.92
N GLY A 330 4.94 -16.60 -9.69
CA GLY A 330 5.39 -17.96 -9.42
C GLY A 330 4.37 -19.05 -9.79
N SER A 331 3.09 -18.70 -9.86
CA SER A 331 2.00 -19.66 -10.15
C SER A 331 1.58 -19.67 -11.62
N ASP A 332 2.17 -18.81 -12.45
CA ASP A 332 1.99 -18.77 -13.91
C ASP A 332 3.34 -18.86 -14.65
N PRO A 333 4.08 -19.97 -14.52
CA PRO A 333 5.44 -20.11 -15.08
C PRO A 333 5.48 -20.03 -16.62
N HIS A 334 4.38 -20.40 -17.27
CA HIS A 334 4.24 -20.37 -18.73
C HIS A 334 3.62 -19.07 -19.26
N GLY A 335 3.25 -18.14 -18.37
CA GLY A 335 2.76 -16.82 -18.75
C GLY A 335 1.36 -16.79 -19.36
N HIS A 336 0.53 -17.81 -19.15
CA HIS A 336 -0.81 -17.90 -19.72
C HIS A 336 -1.74 -16.80 -19.20
N TRP A 337 -1.51 -16.32 -17.98
CA TRP A 337 -2.33 -15.29 -17.34
C TRP A 337 -1.77 -13.88 -17.51
N GLN A 338 -0.60 -13.71 -18.12
CA GLN A 338 0.08 -12.41 -18.19
C GLN A 338 -0.82 -11.32 -18.77
N SER A 339 -1.49 -11.57 -19.90
CA SER A 339 -2.36 -10.56 -20.50
C SER A 339 -3.66 -10.35 -19.71
N CYS A 340 -4.27 -11.43 -19.23
CA CYS A 340 -5.50 -11.39 -18.40
C CYS A 340 -5.30 -10.60 -17.10
N ARG A 341 -4.13 -10.73 -16.43
CA ARG A 341 -3.79 -9.98 -15.21
C ARG A 341 -3.55 -8.49 -15.44
N LEU A 342 -3.25 -8.09 -16.68
CA LEU A 342 -3.01 -6.70 -17.06
C LEU A 342 -4.26 -6.04 -17.63
N ASN A 343 -5.15 -6.84 -18.22
CA ASN A 343 -6.44 -6.41 -18.72
C ASN A 343 -7.38 -7.62 -18.70
N ILE A 344 -8.35 -7.59 -17.80
CA ILE A 344 -9.32 -8.67 -17.58
C ILE A 344 -10.17 -8.98 -18.84
N ARG A 345 -10.26 -8.06 -19.81
CA ARG A 345 -10.92 -8.32 -21.11
C ARG A 345 -10.20 -9.36 -21.96
N ASN A 346 -8.91 -9.60 -21.68
CA ASN A 346 -8.10 -10.59 -22.38
C ASN A 346 -8.17 -11.98 -21.73
N CYS A 347 -8.96 -12.15 -20.67
CA CYS A 347 -9.20 -13.45 -20.06
C CYS A 347 -10.11 -14.32 -20.94
N ASN A 348 -9.78 -15.59 -21.10
CA ASN A 348 -10.69 -16.55 -21.71
C ASN A 348 -11.76 -17.02 -20.70
N ALA A 349 -12.77 -17.76 -21.18
CA ALA A 349 -13.88 -18.21 -20.35
C ALA A 349 -13.47 -19.01 -19.10
N ASN A 350 -12.42 -19.84 -19.18
CA ASN A 350 -11.92 -20.61 -18.03
C ASN A 350 -11.19 -19.72 -17.01
N MET A 351 -10.50 -18.67 -17.48
CA MET A 351 -9.90 -17.68 -16.60
C MET A 351 -10.98 -16.87 -15.87
N ILE A 352 -12.01 -16.43 -16.59
CA ILE A 352 -13.17 -15.73 -15.98
C ILE A 352 -13.87 -16.62 -14.96
N ASP A 353 -14.13 -17.90 -15.24
CA ASP A 353 -14.73 -18.82 -14.26
C ASP A 353 -13.92 -18.90 -12.95
N LYS A 354 -12.60 -18.91 -13.03
CA LYS A 354 -11.73 -18.87 -11.85
C LYS A 354 -11.81 -17.54 -11.09
N LEU A 355 -11.90 -16.41 -11.79
CA LEU A 355 -12.10 -15.11 -11.18
C LEU A 355 -13.48 -15.01 -10.51
N ASP A 356 -14.52 -15.55 -11.14
CA ASP A 356 -15.89 -15.59 -10.60
C ASP A 356 -15.96 -16.46 -9.33
N ARG A 357 -15.22 -17.57 -9.29
CA ARG A 357 -15.07 -18.38 -8.06
C ARG A 357 -14.37 -17.61 -6.95
N PHE A 358 -13.31 -16.87 -7.26
CA PHE A 358 -12.61 -16.03 -6.29
C PHE A 358 -13.50 -14.91 -5.74
N ARG A 359 -14.28 -14.25 -6.61
CA ARG A 359 -15.37 -13.35 -6.20
C ARG A 359 -16.40 -14.07 -5.32
N GLY A 360 -16.76 -15.31 -5.64
CA GLY A 360 -17.65 -16.13 -4.83
C GLY A 360 -17.14 -16.31 -3.39
N SER A 361 -15.83 -16.53 -3.23
CA SER A 361 -15.19 -16.56 -1.91
C SER A 361 -15.29 -15.22 -1.19
N LEU A 362 -15.04 -14.09 -1.85
CA LEU A 362 -15.24 -12.75 -1.28
C LEU A 362 -16.66 -12.59 -0.74
N LEU A 363 -17.66 -12.86 -1.59
CA LEU A 363 -19.07 -12.71 -1.23
C LEU A 363 -19.47 -13.62 -0.08
N LYS A 364 -18.98 -14.85 -0.05
CA LYS A 364 -19.23 -15.79 1.04
C LYS A 364 -18.69 -15.23 2.36
N THR A 365 -17.47 -14.71 2.37
CA THR A 365 -16.85 -14.14 3.57
C THR A 365 -17.57 -12.88 4.05
N VAL A 366 -17.90 -11.94 3.15
CA VAL A 366 -18.58 -10.70 3.57
C VAL A 366 -20.03 -10.93 4.03
N ASN A 367 -20.68 -11.97 3.51
CA ASN A 367 -22.03 -12.34 3.93
C ASN A 367 -22.12 -12.72 5.41
N GLU A 368 -21.02 -13.20 6.03
CA GLU A 368 -20.98 -13.52 7.47
C GLU A 368 -21.30 -12.31 8.36
N PHE A 369 -20.98 -11.10 7.90
CA PHE A 369 -21.19 -9.86 8.64
C PHE A 369 -22.11 -8.87 7.92
N GLN A 370 -22.68 -9.24 6.77
CA GLN A 370 -23.62 -8.42 6.01
C GLN A 370 -24.88 -8.07 6.81
N GLN A 371 -25.32 -8.91 7.76
CA GLN A 371 -26.51 -8.67 8.56
C GLN A 371 -26.31 -7.61 9.67
N ARG A 372 -25.06 -7.24 9.97
CA ARG A 372 -24.75 -6.20 10.97
C ARG A 372 -25.07 -4.83 10.39
N LYS A 373 -25.88 -4.05 11.10
CA LYS A 373 -26.33 -2.71 10.65
C LYS A 373 -25.21 -1.68 10.65
N GLU A 374 -24.23 -1.85 11.54
CA GLU A 374 -23.07 -0.97 11.70
C GLU A 374 -22.07 -1.11 10.56
N ILE A 375 -22.17 -2.19 9.77
CA ILE A 375 -21.29 -2.41 8.63
C ILE A 375 -21.97 -1.88 7.37
N GLY A 376 -21.31 -1.04 6.60
CA GLY A 376 -21.71 -0.67 5.25
C GLY A 376 -20.88 -1.42 4.22
N MET A 377 -21.38 -1.57 2.99
CA MET A 377 -20.57 -2.09 1.89
C MET A 377 -21.01 -1.57 0.53
N PHE A 378 -20.02 -1.30 -0.31
CA PHE A 378 -20.11 -1.05 -1.74
C PHE A 378 -19.11 -1.98 -2.43
N ILE A 379 -19.63 -3.06 -3.00
CA ILE A 379 -18.83 -4.09 -3.70
C ILE A 379 -19.22 -4.07 -5.18
N ASP A 380 -18.47 -3.36 -6.00
CA ASP A 380 -18.68 -3.34 -7.45
C ASP A 380 -18.00 -4.49 -8.17
N SER A 381 -18.40 -4.76 -9.41
CA SER A 381 -17.78 -5.78 -10.25
C SER A 381 -16.66 -5.24 -11.14
N CYS A 382 -16.02 -4.13 -10.75
CA CYS A 382 -14.95 -3.52 -11.54
C CYS A 382 -13.59 -4.21 -11.31
N PHE A 383 -12.73 -4.16 -12.33
CA PHE A 383 -11.34 -4.59 -12.27
C PHE A 383 -10.43 -3.41 -11.96
N ILE A 384 -10.33 -3.06 -10.68
CA ILE A 384 -9.61 -1.88 -10.16
C ILE A 384 -9.04 -2.19 -8.77
N HIS A 385 -8.25 -1.28 -8.19
CA HIS A 385 -7.76 -1.36 -6.80
C HIS A 385 -7.69 0.06 -6.25
N CYS A 386 -8.30 0.28 -5.08
CA CYS A 386 -8.61 1.58 -4.49
C CYS A 386 -9.49 2.46 -5.40
N GLN A 387 -10.41 3.22 -4.84
CA GLN A 387 -11.48 3.91 -5.57
C GLN A 387 -11.93 5.24 -4.92
N THR A 388 -11.51 5.53 -3.69
CA THR A 388 -11.95 6.71 -2.93
C THR A 388 -11.14 7.98 -3.24
N GLU A 389 -9.83 7.86 -3.50
CA GLU A 389 -8.94 9.01 -3.79
C GLU A 389 -9.04 9.51 -5.24
N MET A 390 -9.72 8.76 -6.12
CA MET A 390 -9.83 9.09 -7.54
C MET A 390 -11.21 9.71 -7.84
N GLU A 391 -11.23 10.94 -8.35
CA GLU A 391 -12.45 11.63 -8.79
C GLU A 391 -13.33 10.75 -9.68
N LEU A 392 -12.72 10.08 -10.67
CA LEU A 392 -13.43 9.26 -11.65
C LEU A 392 -14.18 8.09 -11.00
N THR A 393 -13.71 7.53 -9.90
CA THR A 393 -14.35 6.38 -9.24
C THR A 393 -15.21 6.79 -8.04
N TRP A 394 -14.85 7.87 -7.35
CA TRP A 394 -15.51 8.31 -6.12
C TRP A 394 -16.87 8.99 -6.40
N HIS A 395 -16.85 10.11 -7.13
CA HIS A 395 -18.05 10.89 -7.45
C HIS A 395 -17.84 11.75 -8.69
N SER A 396 -18.38 11.28 -9.81
CA SER A 396 -18.45 11.98 -11.08
C SER A 396 -19.64 11.42 -11.88
N PRO A 397 -20.07 12.10 -12.97
CA PRO A 397 -21.11 11.57 -13.85
C PRO A 397 -20.81 10.17 -14.39
N ASN A 398 -19.52 9.84 -14.53
CA ASN A 398 -19.02 8.58 -15.09
C ASN A 398 -18.55 7.59 -14.02
N SER A 399 -18.76 7.87 -12.74
CA SER A 399 -18.32 6.96 -11.66
C SER A 399 -19.06 5.63 -11.67
N PRO A 400 -18.45 4.56 -11.15
CA PRO A 400 -19.12 3.29 -10.95
C PRO A 400 -20.33 3.49 -10.03
N LYS A 401 -21.46 2.90 -10.43
CA LYS A 401 -22.74 3.00 -9.72
C LYS A 401 -23.32 1.62 -9.47
N ILE A 402 -23.95 1.47 -8.31
CA ILE A 402 -24.78 0.31 -7.98
C ILE A 402 -26.15 0.85 -7.55
N ASN A 403 -27.19 0.48 -8.30
CA ASN A 403 -28.54 1.04 -8.18
C ASN A 403 -28.51 2.59 -8.21
N ASP A 404 -27.89 3.12 -9.27
CA ASP A 404 -27.74 4.56 -9.58
C ASP A 404 -27.04 5.43 -8.53
N LYS A 405 -26.40 4.83 -7.53
CA LYS A 405 -25.63 5.53 -6.49
C LYS A 405 -24.13 5.33 -6.67
N THR A 406 -23.35 6.41 -6.60
CA THR A 406 -21.88 6.35 -6.61
C THR A 406 -21.33 5.85 -5.27
N ILE A 407 -20.03 5.62 -5.21
CA ILE A 407 -19.33 5.29 -3.95
C ILE A 407 -19.53 6.42 -2.93
N ALA A 408 -19.29 7.68 -3.32
CA ALA A 408 -19.45 8.82 -2.42
C ALA A 408 -20.85 8.95 -1.82
N GLU A 409 -21.90 8.81 -2.64
CA GLU A 409 -23.27 8.88 -2.16
C GLU A 409 -23.58 7.72 -1.20
N SER A 410 -23.07 6.53 -1.51
CA SER A 410 -23.25 5.33 -0.68
C SER A 410 -22.52 5.45 0.67
N VAL A 411 -21.31 6.00 0.68
CA VAL A 411 -20.55 6.26 1.91
C VAL A 411 -21.22 7.36 2.72
N GLY A 412 -21.66 8.45 2.09
CA GLY A 412 -22.39 9.54 2.75
C GLY A 412 -23.71 9.07 3.36
N ASP A 413 -24.49 8.30 2.61
CA ASP A 413 -25.76 7.74 3.08
C ASP A 413 -25.58 6.84 4.31
N TRP A 414 -24.51 6.05 4.36
CA TRP A 414 -24.16 5.26 5.55
C TRP A 414 -23.56 6.11 6.68
N TYR A 415 -22.66 7.03 6.36
CA TYR A 415 -21.93 7.83 7.34
C TYR A 415 -22.87 8.70 8.15
N PHE A 416 -23.83 9.34 7.49
CA PHE A 416 -24.84 10.19 8.15
C PHE A 416 -26.09 9.43 8.58
N ASP A 417 -26.04 8.09 8.59
CA ASP A 417 -27.14 7.21 9.01
C ASP A 417 -28.46 7.49 8.25
N ARG A 418 -28.36 7.89 6.97
CA ARG A 418 -29.52 8.14 6.09
C ARG A 418 -30.18 6.82 5.68
N GLU A 419 -29.38 5.79 5.41
CA GLU A 419 -29.84 4.42 5.18
C GLU A 419 -28.78 3.36 5.55
N ALA A 420 -29.21 2.11 5.73
CA ALA A 420 -28.30 0.97 5.83
C ALA A 420 -27.84 0.57 4.42
N VAL A 421 -26.55 0.72 4.14
CA VAL A 421 -26.01 0.54 2.78
C VAL A 421 -25.34 -0.81 2.60
N LYS A 422 -25.95 -1.67 1.79
CA LYS A 422 -25.42 -3.00 1.39
C LYS A 422 -25.51 -3.16 -0.13
N ARG A 423 -24.61 -2.49 -0.85
CA ARG A 423 -24.59 -2.48 -2.32
C ARG A 423 -23.57 -3.49 -2.81
N ILE A 424 -24.07 -4.60 -3.35
CA ILE A 424 -23.24 -5.63 -3.99
C ILE A 424 -23.72 -5.73 -5.43
N ASP A 425 -22.79 -5.58 -6.33
CA ASP A 425 -23.04 -5.53 -7.77
C ASP A 425 -23.37 -6.93 -8.33
N CYS A 426 -23.77 -6.95 -9.60
CA CYS A 426 -24.17 -8.14 -10.32
C CYS A 426 -23.04 -9.19 -10.40
N SER A 427 -23.39 -10.42 -10.82
CA SER A 427 -22.54 -11.60 -10.62
C SER A 427 -21.43 -11.81 -11.65
N SER A 428 -21.36 -11.00 -12.70
CA SER A 428 -20.39 -11.17 -13.80
C SER A 428 -19.53 -9.92 -13.96
N TYR A 429 -18.23 -10.07 -14.13
CA TYR A 429 -17.27 -8.98 -14.33
C TYR A 429 -17.74 -7.87 -15.30
N SER A 430 -18.40 -8.21 -16.42
CA SER A 430 -18.80 -7.23 -17.44
C SER A 430 -20.18 -6.60 -17.23
N CYS A 431 -20.85 -6.91 -16.12
CA CYS A 431 -22.26 -6.58 -15.94
C CYS A 431 -22.51 -5.11 -15.59
N ASN A 432 -21.53 -4.43 -15.02
CA ASN A 432 -21.64 -3.03 -14.66
C ASN A 432 -20.96 -2.14 -15.73
N PRO A 433 -21.75 -1.45 -16.58
CA PRO A 433 -21.21 -0.63 -17.67
C PRO A 433 -20.52 0.65 -17.18
N THR A 434 -20.70 1.02 -15.91
CA THR A 434 -20.11 2.23 -15.32
C THR A 434 -18.71 2.02 -14.76
N CYS A 435 -18.18 0.79 -14.84
CA CYS A 435 -16.86 0.46 -14.32
C CYS A 435 -15.70 1.09 -15.10
N HIS A 436 -14.78 1.71 -14.34
CA HIS A 436 -13.43 2.03 -14.82
C HIS A 436 -12.52 0.84 -14.55
N ASN A 437 -12.22 0.08 -15.59
CA ASN A 437 -11.35 -1.09 -15.49
C ASN A 437 -9.92 -0.72 -15.84
N MET A 438 -8.96 -1.23 -15.07
CA MET A 438 -7.53 -1.02 -15.32
C MET A 438 -7.09 -1.72 -16.60
N ASP A 439 -6.32 -1.00 -17.42
CA ASP A 439 -5.64 -1.53 -18.60
C ASP A 439 -4.16 -1.11 -18.59
N PHE A 440 -3.30 -2.06 -18.21
CA PHE A 440 -1.86 -1.83 -18.10
C PHE A 440 -1.10 -2.03 -19.42
N HIS A 441 -1.77 -2.34 -20.53
CA HIS A 441 -1.14 -2.44 -21.86
C HIS A 441 -0.98 -1.08 -22.55
N LEU A 442 -1.65 -0.04 -22.05
CA LEU A 442 -1.46 1.33 -22.51
C LEU A 442 -0.07 1.81 -22.08
N LYS A 443 0.91 1.68 -22.99
CA LYS A 443 2.13 2.46 -22.91
C LYS A 443 1.73 3.93 -22.94
N ILE A 444 1.96 4.64 -21.83
CA ILE A 444 2.00 6.10 -21.84
C ILE A 444 3.00 6.47 -22.94
N LYS A 445 2.51 7.11 -24.01
CA LYS A 445 3.32 7.56 -25.14
C LYS A 445 4.20 8.73 -24.75
#